data_AF-A0A3Q2FXZ2-F1
#
_entry.id   AF-A0A3Q2FXZ2-F1
#
_cell.length_a   1.000
_cell.length_b   1.000
_cell.length_c   1.000
_cell.angle_alpha   90.00
_cell.angle_beta   90.00
_cell.angle_gamma   90.00
#
_symmetry.space_group_name_H-M   'P 1'
#
loop_
_entity.id
_entity.type
_entity.pdbx_description
1 polymer ?
#
loop_
_entity_poly.entity_id
_entity_poly.type
_entity_poly.pdbx_seq_one_letter_code
_entity_poly.pdbx_strand_id
1 'polypeptide(L)'
;MAELHIIGQIIGASGFPQNSLFCKWGVHTGGAWRLLSGLKEGQTQVDFPQTGDMAYWSHPIDLLYATKGLQGWPKLHLQVHICVTIFSINL
;
A
#
# COMPACT_ATOMS: atom_id res chain seq x y z
N MET A 1 25.83 -8.61 -8.50
CA MET A 1 24.79 -7.79 -7.86
C MET A 1 23.47 -8.28 -8.42
N ALA A 2 22.52 -8.68 -7.57
CA ALA A 2 21.24 -9.20 -8.03
C ALA A 2 20.16 -8.14 -7.89
N GLU A 3 19.12 -8.24 -8.72
CA GLU A 3 17.99 -7.31 -8.74
C GLU A 3 16.69 -8.07 -8.46
N LEU A 4 15.73 -7.38 -7.86
CA LEU A 4 14.40 -7.88 -7.56
C LEU A 4 13.37 -6.85 -8.01
N HIS A 5 12.46 -7.27 -8.89
CA HIS A 5 11.31 -6.49 -9.33
C HIS A 5 10.08 -6.98 -8.58
N ILE A 6 9.36 -6.07 -7.92
CA ILE A 6 8.11 -6.35 -7.24
C ILE A 6 7.02 -5.57 -7.98
N ILE A 7 6.21 -6.28 -8.76
CA ILE A 7 5.17 -5.70 -9.61
C ILE A 7 3.83 -6.34 -9.25
N GLY A 8 2.80 -5.53 -9.07
CA GLY A 8 1.46 -5.99 -8.76
C GLY A 8 0.52 -4.84 -8.43
N GLN A 9 -0.55 -5.16 -7.71
CA GLN A 9 -1.51 -4.16 -7.26
C GLN A 9 -2.15 -4.55 -5.92
N ILE A 10 -2.53 -3.56 -5.13
CA ILE A 10 -3.40 -3.73 -3.97
C ILE A 10 -4.84 -3.66 -4.48
N ILE A 11 -5.50 -4.81 -4.58
CA ILE A 11 -6.84 -4.91 -5.17
C ILE A 11 -7.87 -4.14 -4.34
N GLY A 12 -7.89 -4.37 -3.03
CA GLY A 12 -8.90 -3.81 -2.14
C GLY A 12 -8.94 -4.50 -0.77
N ALA A 13 -9.98 -4.21 0.00
CA ALA A 13 -10.23 -4.84 1.29
C ALA A 13 -11.72 -4.94 1.60
N SER A 14 -12.11 -5.97 2.36
CA SER A 14 -13.48 -6.21 2.82
C SER A 14 -13.51 -6.66 4.28
N GLY A 15 -14.71 -6.81 4.86
CA GLY A 15 -14.87 -7.24 6.26
C GLY A 15 -14.62 -6.15 7.32
N PHE A 16 -14.64 -4.88 6.92
CA PHE A 16 -14.52 -3.74 7.84
C PHE A 16 -15.91 -3.15 8.18
N PRO A 17 -16.11 -2.62 9.40
CA PRO A 17 -17.42 -2.13 9.81
C PRO A 17 -17.86 -0.82 9.13
N GLN A 18 -16.97 -0.12 8.43
CA GLN A 18 -17.24 1.14 7.74
C GLN A 18 -16.80 1.06 6.29
N ASN A 19 -17.52 1.80 5.43
CA ASN A 19 -17.35 1.69 3.98
C ASN A 19 -16.32 2.68 3.43
N SER A 20 -15.99 3.77 4.14
CA SER A 20 -15.03 4.77 3.65
C SER A 20 -13.59 4.32 3.94
N LEU A 21 -12.95 3.59 3.03
CA LEU A 21 -11.69 2.90 3.29
C LEU A 21 -10.57 3.31 2.34
N PHE A 22 -9.36 3.45 2.88
CA PHE A 22 -8.12 3.53 2.12
C PHE A 22 -7.04 2.67 2.79
N CYS A 23 -6.01 2.30 2.03
CA CYS A 23 -4.87 1.56 2.54
C CYS A 23 -3.60 2.43 2.51
N LYS A 24 -2.91 2.50 3.64
CA LYS A 24 -1.50 2.88 3.69
C LYS A 24 -0.65 1.65 3.55
N TRP A 25 0.37 1.73 2.70
CA TRP A 25 1.24 0.62 2.43
C TRP A 25 2.70 1.04 2.51
N GLY A 26 3.57 0.08 2.83
CA GLY A 26 5.00 0.32 2.91
C GLY A 26 5.79 -0.98 2.78
N VAL A 27 6.95 -0.92 2.13
CA VAL A 27 7.86 -2.05 1.98
C VAL A 27 9.05 -1.86 2.90
N HIS A 28 9.17 -2.76 3.87
CA HIS A 28 10.26 -2.78 4.84
C HIS A 28 11.31 -3.80 4.41
N THR A 29 12.57 -3.36 4.32
CA THR A 29 13.71 -4.19 3.93
C THR A 29 14.86 -4.08 4.93
N GLY A 30 15.72 -5.08 4.97
CA GLY A 30 16.99 -5.03 5.70
C GLY A 30 18.08 -4.25 4.95
N GLY A 31 19.22 -4.02 5.61
CA GLY A 31 20.32 -3.19 5.07
C GLY A 31 21.03 -3.73 3.82
N ALA A 32 20.80 -5.01 3.45
CA ALA A 32 21.34 -5.59 2.23
C ALA A 32 20.59 -5.16 0.95
N TRP A 33 19.44 -4.50 1.10
CA TRP A 33 18.53 -4.11 0.01
C TRP A 33 18.56 -2.60 -0.21
N ARG A 34 18.73 -2.18 -1.46
CA ARG A 34 18.70 -0.78 -1.87
C ARG A 34 17.59 -0.59 -2.89
N LEU A 35 16.67 0.33 -2.62
CA LEU A 35 15.66 0.74 -3.60
C LEU A 35 16.36 1.52 -4.73
N LEU A 36 16.10 1.10 -5.97
CA LEU A 36 16.60 1.75 -7.18
C LEU A 36 15.50 2.57 -7.86
N SER A 37 14.26 2.07 -7.89
CA SER A 37 13.12 2.72 -8.53
C SER A 37 11.80 2.37 -7.84
N GLY A 38 10.80 3.24 -7.98
CA GLY A 38 9.48 3.11 -7.37
C GLY A 38 9.35 3.81 -6.02
N LEU A 39 8.18 3.64 -5.39
CA LEU A 39 7.85 4.24 -4.09
C LEU A 39 7.89 3.18 -3.00
N LYS A 40 8.75 3.32 -1.99
CA LYS A 40 8.80 2.36 -0.88
C LYS A 40 7.53 2.37 -0.01
N GLU A 41 6.75 3.44 -0.04
CA GLU A 41 5.56 3.63 0.79
C GLU A 41 4.58 4.58 0.11
N GLY A 42 3.31 4.49 0.48
CA GLY A 42 2.27 5.30 -0.12
C GLY A 42 0.90 5.07 0.50
N GLN A 43 -0.12 5.64 -0.15
CA GLN A 43 -1.51 5.42 0.19
C GLN A 43 -2.35 5.25 -1.08
N THR A 44 -3.41 4.46 -0.99
CA THR A 44 -4.40 4.33 -2.05
C THR A 44 -5.37 5.51 -2.03
N GLN A 45 -6.21 5.61 -3.06
CA GLN A 45 -7.43 6.41 -2.97
C GLN A 45 -8.36 5.87 -1.89
N VAL A 46 -9.27 6.73 -1.43
CA VAL A 46 -10.43 6.33 -0.63
C VAL A 46 -11.49 5.76 -1.55
N ASP A 47 -12.02 4.60 -1.22
CA ASP A 47 -13.22 4.06 -1.82
C ASP A 47 -14.38 4.08 -0.81
N PHE A 48 -15.60 4.22 -1.31
CA PHE A 48 -16.84 4.23 -0.53
C PHE A 48 -17.87 3.34 -1.26
N PRO A 49 -17.80 2.01 -1.12
CA PRO A 49 -18.68 1.09 -1.83
C PRO A 49 -20.13 1.34 -1.44
N GLN A 50 -20.95 1.59 -2.47
CA GLN A 50 -22.40 1.75 -2.34
C GLN A 50 -23.12 0.40 -2.26
N THR A 51 -22.46 -0.67 -2.69
CA THR A 51 -23.03 -2.02 -2.78
C THR A 51 -21.94 -3.04 -2.48
N GLY A 52 -22.23 -3.97 -1.57
CA GLY A 52 -21.24 -4.90 -1.04
C GLY A 52 -20.34 -4.27 0.02
N ASP A 53 -19.45 -5.09 0.57
CA ASP A 53 -18.53 -4.74 1.66
C ASP A 53 -17.07 -4.58 1.19
N MET A 54 -16.82 -4.75 -0.11
CA MET A 54 -15.49 -4.67 -0.70
C MET A 54 -15.19 -3.24 -1.17
N ALA A 55 -14.15 -2.65 -0.61
CA ALA A 55 -13.53 -1.43 -1.12
C ALA A 55 -12.49 -1.79 -2.20
N TYR A 56 -12.59 -1.20 -3.38
CA TYR A 56 -11.68 -1.43 -4.51
C TYR A 56 -10.70 -0.27 -4.68
N TRP A 57 -9.40 -0.58 -4.63
CA TRP A 57 -8.34 0.40 -4.88
C TRP A 57 -7.61 0.15 -6.19
N SER A 58 -7.35 -1.10 -6.57
CA SER A 58 -6.53 -1.44 -7.75
C SER A 58 -5.25 -0.60 -7.84
N HIS A 59 -4.62 -0.35 -6.68
CA HIS A 59 -3.51 0.59 -6.58
C HIS A 59 -2.22 -0.09 -7.03
N PRO A 60 -1.50 0.46 -8.02
CA PRO A 60 -0.33 -0.20 -8.59
C PRO A 60 0.84 -0.21 -7.60
N ILE A 61 1.57 -1.32 -7.60
CA ILE A 61 2.85 -1.48 -6.91
C ILE A 61 3.90 -1.85 -7.96
N ASP A 62 4.94 -1.03 -8.05
CA ASP A 62 6.10 -1.28 -8.92
C ASP A 62 7.36 -0.79 -8.20
N LEU A 63 8.24 -1.73 -7.86
CA LEU A 63 9.48 -1.49 -7.12
C LEU A 63 10.64 -2.27 -7.72
N LEU A 64 11.78 -1.61 -7.81
CA LEU A 64 13.05 -2.22 -8.17
C LEU A 64 14.04 -2.12 -7.02
N TYR A 65 14.53 -3.25 -6.55
CA TYR A 65 15.60 -3.34 -5.56
C TYR A 65 16.86 -3.96 -6.14
N ALA A 66 18.02 -3.44 -5.74
CA ALA A 66 19.28 -4.16 -5.82
C ALA A 66 19.62 -4.78 -4.47
N THR A 67 20.25 -5.96 -4.49
CA THR A 67 20.67 -6.66 -3.27
C THR A 67 22.12 -7.11 -3.30
N LYS A 68 22.74 -7.06 -2.11
CA LYS A 68 24.06 -7.63 -1.82
C LYS A 68 23.98 -8.95 -1.02
N GLY A 69 22.78 -9.39 -0.63
CA GLY A 69 22.54 -10.61 0.15
C GLY A 69 21.08 -10.81 0.53
N LEU A 70 20.68 -12.03 0.89
CA LEU A 70 19.26 -12.37 1.10
C LEU A 70 18.70 -11.99 2.49
N GLN A 71 19.55 -11.55 3.43
CA GLN A 71 19.10 -11.17 4.77
C GLN A 71 18.17 -9.95 4.73
N GLY A 72 17.09 -10.01 5.52
CA GLY A 72 16.12 -8.91 5.61
C GLY A 72 15.30 -8.73 4.34
N TRP A 73 14.80 -9.84 3.79
CA TRP A 73 13.94 -9.87 2.60
C TRP A 73 12.82 -8.80 2.65
N PRO A 74 12.46 -8.18 1.50
CA PRO A 74 11.41 -7.17 1.48
C PRO A 74 10.06 -7.70 1.97
N LYS A 75 9.41 -6.93 2.86
CA LYS A 75 8.08 -7.25 3.42
C LYS A 75 7.12 -6.11 3.11
N LEU A 76 5.98 -6.44 2.49
CA LEU A 76 4.91 -5.49 2.26
C LEU A 76 4.01 -5.41 3.50
N HIS A 77 3.91 -4.23 4.09
CA HIS A 77 3.02 -3.90 5.18
C HIS A 77 1.81 -3.13 4.63
N LEU A 78 0.62 -3.51 5.10
CA LEU A 78 -0.66 -2.92 4.69
C LEU A 78 -1.43 -2.51 5.94
N GLN A 79 -1.97 -1.30 5.94
CA GLN A 79 -2.79 -0.76 7.02
C GLN A 79 -4.06 -0.16 6.43
N VAL A 80 -5.19 -0.77 6.72
CA VAL A 80 -6.51 -0.29 6.28
C VAL A 80 -7.01 0.75 7.28
N HIS A 81 -7.41 1.90 6.77
CA HIS A 81 -7.86 3.04 7.55
C HIS A 81 -9.25 3.48 7.08
N ILE A 82 -10.04 3.99 8.03
CA ILE A 82 -11.33 4.60 7.75
C ILE A 82 -11.11 6.08 7.49
N CYS A 83 -11.59 6.59 6.35
CA CYS A 83 -11.60 8.02 6.09
C CYS A 83 -12.84 8.64 6.73
N VAL A 84 -12.63 9.39 7.83
CA VAL A 84 -13.68 10.19 8.47
C VAL A 84 -13.64 11.58 7.86
N THR A 85 -14.71 11.97 7.18
CA THR A 85 -14.87 13.34 6.66
C THR A 85 -15.01 14.29 7.84
N ILE A 86 -13.91 14.89 8.29
CA ILE A 86 -13.98 16.04 9.20
C ILE A 86 -14.44 17.21 8.33
N PHE A 87 -15.75 17.47 8.31
CA PHE A 87 -16.29 18.75 7.88
C PHE A 87 -15.79 19.82 8.86
N SER A 88 -14.64 20.44 8.57
CA SER A 88 -14.35 21.78 9.05
C SER A 88 -14.69 22.73 7.92
N ILE A 89 -15.98 23.01 7.75
CA ILE A 89 -16.41 24.25 7.11
C ILE A 89 -16.31 25.30 8.23
N ASN A 90 -15.20 26.01 8.30
CA ASN A 90 -15.24 27.36 8.85
C ASN A 90 -15.70 28.25 7.70
N LEU A 91 -17.00 28.58 7.73
CA LEU A 91 -17.56 29.75 7.04
C LEU A 91 -17.40 30.94 7.99
#